data_AF-A0A7Y9ZBB3-F1
#
_entry.id   AF-A0A7Y9ZBB3-F1
#
_cell.length_a   1.000
_cell.length_b   1.000
_cell.length_c   1.000
_cell.angle_alpha   90.00
_cell.angle_beta   90.00
_cell.angle_gamma   90.00
#
_symmetry.space_group_name_H-M   'P 1'
#
loop_
_entity.id
_entity.type
_entity.pdbx_description
1 polymer ?
#
loop_
_entity_poly.entity_id
_entity_poly.type
_entity_poly.pdbx_seq_one_letter_code
_entity_poly.pdbx_strand_id
1 'polypeptide(L)'
;MTDPFLRQRALAGAGNASTFKQRPVVFERRQAGGVIGFTSAIAAFRPFYFGIPLASFPPVPLFFARALLAAVGVGVTWWYHARSGAEKPS
;
A
#
# COMPACT_ATOMS: atom_id res chain seq x y z
N MET A 1 -19.07 14.62 10.03
CA MET A 1 -18.28 13.58 9.32
C MET A 1 -18.33 13.82 7.80
N THR A 2 -17.82 14.94 7.31
CA THR A 2 -17.99 15.40 5.91
C THR A 2 -16.68 15.78 5.22
N ASP A 3 -15.56 15.85 5.96
CA ASP A 3 -14.28 16.26 5.39
C ASP A 3 -13.61 15.11 4.60
N PRO A 4 -13.49 15.23 3.26
CA PRO A 4 -12.91 14.18 2.42
C PRO A 4 -11.42 13.95 2.71
N PHE A 5 -10.69 14.97 3.16
CA PHE A 5 -9.26 14.85 3.44
C PHE A 5 -8.97 14.07 4.72
N LEU A 6 -9.84 14.22 5.73
CA LEU A 6 -9.72 13.47 6.98
C LEU A 6 -9.94 11.97 6.72
N ARG A 7 -10.93 11.62 5.89
CA ARG A 7 -11.21 10.24 5.45
C ARG A 7 -10.03 9.63 4.71
N GLN A 8 -9.45 10.34 3.76
CA GLN A 8 -8.33 9.84 2.98
C GLN A 8 -7.11 9.51 3.86
N ARG A 9 -6.80 10.37 4.84
CA ARG A 9 -5.69 10.15 5.79
C ARG A 9 -5.96 8.94 6.70
N ALA A 10 -7.17 8.82 7.23
CA ALA A 10 -7.56 7.70 8.07
C ALA A 10 -7.49 6.36 7.33
N LEU A 11 -8.01 6.30 6.10
CA LEU A 11 -7.96 5.10 5.26
C LEU A 11 -6.53 4.71 4.88
N ALA A 12 -5.69 5.69 4.52
CA ALA A 12 -4.28 5.43 4.23
C ALA A 12 -3.53 4.92 5.47
N GLY A 13 -3.81 5.48 6.65
CA GLY A 13 -3.23 5.03 7.92
C GLY A 13 -3.61 3.58 8.26
N ALA A 14 -4.91 3.26 8.17
CA ALA A 14 -5.42 1.91 8.40
C ALA A 14 -4.82 0.88 7.43
N GLY A 15 -4.72 1.23 6.14
CA GLY A 15 -4.12 0.37 5.12
C GLY A 15 -2.66 0.03 5.42
N ASN A 16 -1.84 1.03 5.78
CA ASN A 16 -0.44 0.78 6.14
C ASN A 16 -0.32 -0.14 7.37
N ALA A 17 -1.09 0.14 8.43
CA ALA A 17 -1.07 -0.66 9.66
C ALA A 17 -1.47 -2.12 9.42
N SER A 18 -2.51 -2.36 8.61
CA SER A 18 -2.95 -3.73 8.27
C SER A 18 -1.88 -4.52 7.53
N THR A 19 -1.16 -3.88 6.60
CA THR A 19 -0.08 -4.51 5.83
C THR A 19 1.10 -4.87 6.73
N PHE A 20 1.48 -3.99 7.67
CA PHE A 20 2.55 -4.29 8.63
C PHE A 20 2.18 -5.44 9.57
N LYS A 21 0.91 -5.55 9.96
CA LYS A 21 0.42 -6.64 10.80
C LYS A 21 0.43 -7.99 10.09
N GLN A 22 0.18 -8.03 8.78
CA GLN A 22 0.17 -9.27 8.00
C GLN A 22 1.58 -9.81 7.68
N ARG A 23 2.58 -8.95 7.51
CA ARG A 23 3.94 -9.39 7.10
C ARG A 23 4.63 -10.42 8.02
N PRO A 24 4.59 -10.30 9.36
CA PRO A 24 5.17 -11.32 10.24
C PRO A 24 4.35 -12.62 10.32
N VAL A 25 3.13 -12.64 9.76
CA VAL A 25 2.29 -13.86 9.67
C VAL A 25 2.67 -14.69 8.43
N VAL A 26 3.06 -14.03 7.33
CA VAL A 26 3.34 -14.67 6.04
C VAL A 26 4.80 -15.18 5.91
N PHE A 27 5.74 -14.64 6.69
CA PHE A 27 7.18 -14.93 6.57
C PHE A 27 7.78 -15.50 7.86
N GLU A 28 8.82 -16.33 7.71
CA GLU A 28 9.68 -16.82 8.80
C GLU A 28 10.21 -15.64 9.63
N ARG A 29 10.11 -15.69 10.97
CA ARG A 29 10.42 -14.55 11.87
C ARG A 29 11.80 -13.93 11.62
N ARG A 30 12.78 -14.73 11.22
CA ARG A 30 14.17 -14.30 10.95
C ARG A 30 14.34 -13.58 9.61
N GLN A 31 13.47 -13.83 8.63
CA GLN A 31 13.50 -13.19 7.30
C GLN A 31 12.52 -12.02 7.19
N ALA A 32 11.46 -12.01 8.01
CA ALA A 32 10.44 -10.98 8.01
C ALA A 32 11.02 -9.57 8.21
N GLY A 33 11.98 -9.41 9.14
CA GLY A 33 12.61 -8.10 9.42
C GLY A 33 13.34 -7.51 8.21
N GLY A 34 14.12 -8.32 7.48
CA GLY A 34 14.86 -7.88 6.29
C GLY A 34 13.93 -7.50 5.13
N VAL A 35 12.89 -8.30 4.89
CA VAL A 35 11.89 -8.04 3.84
C VAL A 35 11.07 -6.78 4.16
N ILE A 36 10.66 -6.60 5.42
CA ILE A 36 9.96 -5.40 5.88
C ILE A 36 10.84 -4.16 5.69
N GLY A 37 12.11 -4.22 6.12
CA GLY A 37 13.07 -3.13 5.96
C GLY A 37 13.27 -2.73 4.50
N PHE A 38 13.60 -3.69 3.63
CA PHE A 38 13.84 -3.42 2.21
C PHE A 38 12.63 -2.78 1.50
N THR A 39 11.44 -3.35 1.68
CA THR A 39 10.22 -2.82 1.05
C THR A 39 9.80 -1.46 1.66
N SER A 40 10.05 -1.22 2.95
CA SER A 40 9.81 0.08 3.57
C SER A 40 10.77 1.17 3.06
N ALA A 41 12.03 0.81 2.79
CA ALA A 41 13.00 1.71 2.17
C ALA A 41 12.56 2.13 0.76
N ILE A 42 12.09 1.18 -0.07
CA ILE A 42 11.51 1.50 -1.38
C ILE A 42 10.27 2.40 -1.23
N ALA A 43 9.40 2.10 -0.28
CA ALA A 43 8.19 2.90 -0.03
C ALA A 43 8.49 4.33 0.47
N ALA A 44 9.63 4.53 1.16
CA ALA A 44 10.04 5.85 1.65
C ALA A 44 10.37 6.84 0.53
N PHE A 45 10.65 6.38 -0.70
CA PHE A 45 10.86 7.25 -1.86
C PHE A 45 9.57 7.85 -2.43
N ARG A 46 8.40 7.45 -1.94
CA ARG A 46 7.09 7.96 -2.39
C ARG A 46 6.98 9.50 -2.43
N PRO A 47 7.49 10.28 -1.46
CA PRO A 47 7.43 11.74 -1.51
C PRO A 47 8.14 12.33 -2.73
N PHE A 48 9.19 11.68 -3.24
CA PHE A 48 9.88 12.13 -4.45
C PHE A 48 9.07 11.82 -5.71
N TYR A 49 8.54 10.60 -5.81
CA TYR A 49 7.75 10.17 -6.97
C TYR A 49 6.37 10.82 -7.07
N PHE A 50 5.78 11.26 -5.95
CA PHE A 50 4.49 11.96 -5.97
C PHE A 50 4.63 13.48 -5.81
N GLY A 51 5.70 13.97 -5.17
CA GLY A 51 5.94 15.40 -4.94
C GLY A 51 6.30 16.15 -6.23
N ILE A 52 7.17 15.59 -7.07
CA ILE A 52 7.53 16.20 -8.36
C ILE A 52 6.30 16.29 -9.28
N PRO A 53 5.51 15.21 -9.49
CA PRO A 53 4.35 15.29 -10.36
C PRO A 53 3.22 16.17 -9.81
N LEU A 54 3.04 16.24 -8.49
CA LEU A 54 2.07 17.15 -7.85
C LEU A 54 2.37 18.63 -8.16
N ALA A 55 3.65 18.99 -8.35
CA ALA A 55 4.06 20.34 -8.71
C ALA A 55 4.00 20.61 -10.23
N SER A 56 4.06 19.55 -11.05
CA SER A 56 4.21 19.68 -12.51
C SER A 56 2.97 19.33 -13.33
N PHE A 57 1.98 18.62 -12.76
CA PHE A 57 0.80 18.15 -13.48
C PHE A 57 -0.52 18.52 -12.79
N PRO A 58 -1.64 18.57 -13.54
CA PRO A 58 -2.97 18.73 -12.96
C PRO A 58 -3.28 17.60 -11.95
N PRO A 59 -4.03 17.90 -10.88
CA PRO A 59 -4.28 16.95 -9.79
C PRO A 59 -5.15 15.75 -10.18
N VAL A 60 -6.08 15.93 -11.13
CA VAL A 60 -7.03 14.88 -11.54
C VAL A 60 -6.34 13.60 -12.06
N PRO A 61 -5.47 13.65 -13.08
CA PRO A 61 -4.78 12.45 -13.57
C PRO A 61 -3.89 11.78 -12.50
N LEU A 62 -3.32 12.55 -11.57
CA LEU A 62 -2.51 12.02 -10.47
C LEU A 62 -3.34 11.17 -9.48
N PHE A 63 -4.54 11.64 -9.14
CA PHE A 63 -5.43 10.88 -8.26
C PHE A 63 -5.98 9.62 -8.94
N PHE A 64 -6.24 9.66 -10.26
CA PHE A 64 -6.58 8.46 -11.02
C PHE A 64 -5.44 7.45 -11.08
N ALA A 65 -4.21 7.90 -11.33
CA ALA A 65 -3.03 7.02 -11.29
C ALA A 65 -2.85 6.37 -9.91
N ARG A 66 -3.07 7.12 -8.83
CA ARG A 66 -3.05 6.60 -7.46
C ARG A 66 -4.16 5.57 -7.21
N ALA A 67 -5.37 5.82 -7.71
CA ALA A 67 -6.49 4.89 -7.58
C ALA A 67 -6.22 3.58 -8.34
N LEU A 68 -5.65 3.67 -9.54
CA LEU A 68 -5.25 2.50 -10.33
C LEU A 68 -4.19 1.67 -9.60
N LEU A 69 -3.16 2.32 -9.04
CA LEU A 69 -2.14 1.62 -8.26
C LEU A 69 -2.73 0.88 -7.04
N ALA A 70 -3.71 1.49 -6.37
CA ALA A 70 -4.41 0.85 -5.26
C ALA A 70 -5.24 -0.36 -5.73
N ALA A 71 -5.94 -0.25 -6.87
CA ALA A 71 -6.72 -1.34 -7.45
C ALA A 71 -5.84 -2.53 -7.86
N VAL A 72 -4.67 -2.27 -8.45
CA VAL A 72 -3.67 -3.30 -8.76
C VAL A 72 -3.21 -3.99 -7.47
N GLY A 73 -2.91 -3.22 -6.42
CA GLY A 73 -2.56 -3.78 -5.11
C GLY A 73 -3.63 -4.71 -4.55
N VAL A 74 -4.90 -4.31 -4.61
CA VAL A 74 -6.03 -5.15 -4.18
C VAL A 74 -6.11 -6.43 -5.01
N GLY A 75 -5.95 -6.35 -6.34
CA GLY A 75 -5.96 -7.52 -7.21
C GLY A 75 -4.85 -8.52 -6.88
N VAL A 76 -3.64 -8.03 -6.60
CA VAL A 76 -2.50 -8.87 -6.20
C VAL A 76 -2.76 -9.52 -4.84
N THR A 77 -3.21 -8.75 -3.83
CA THR A 77 -3.54 -9.31 -2.51
C THR A 77 -4.65 -10.35 -2.62
N TRP A 78 -5.67 -10.10 -3.44
CA TRP A 78 -6.74 -11.06 -3.66
C TRP A 78 -6.22 -12.38 -4.24
N TRP A 79 -5.39 -12.30 -5.28
CA TRP A 79 -4.84 -13.46 -5.98
C TRP A 79 -3.95 -14.34 -5.10
N TYR A 80 -3.11 -13.74 -4.25
CA TYR A 80 -2.15 -14.49 -3.44
C TYR A 80 -2.64 -14.86 -2.04
N HIS A 81 -3.63 -14.13 -1.50
CA HIS A 81 -3.97 -14.22 -0.08
C HIS A 81 -5.45 -14.43 0.23
N ALA A 82 -6.38 -13.86 -0.55
CA ALA A 82 -7.81 -13.90 -0.22
C ALA A 82 -8.63 -14.89 -1.07
N ARG A 83 -8.10 -15.40 -2.19
CA ARG A 83 -8.78 -16.42 -3.01
C ARG A 83 -8.92 -17.74 -2.24
N SER A 84 -10.03 -18.44 -2.45
CA SER A 84 -10.20 -19.81 -1.96
C SER A 84 -9.12 -20.71 -2.57
N GLY A 85 -8.32 -21.38 -1.72
CA GLY A 85 -7.16 -22.17 -2.13
C GLY A 85 -5.85 -21.39 -2.36
N ALA A 86 -5.71 -20.20 -1.75
CA ALA A 86 -4.46 -19.45 -1.79
C ALA A 86 -3.27 -20.23 -1.19
N GLU A 87 -2.07 -20.07 -1.79
CA GLU A 87 -0.84 -20.73 -1.34
C GLU A 87 -0.44 -20.33 0.09
N LYS A 88 -0.80 -19.12 0.52
CA LYS A 88 -0.56 -18.59 1.86
C LYS A 88 -1.77 -17.77 2.33
N PRO A 89 -2.76 -18.41 2.97
CA PRO A 89 -3.90 -17.70 3.55
C PRO A 89 -3.43 -16.75 4.65
N SER A 90 -4.00 -15.55 4.69
CA SER A 90 -3.62 -14.43 5.60
C SER A 90 -4.54 -14.30 6.81
#